data_AF-A0A945VY29-F1
#
_entry.id   AF-A0A945VY29-F1
#
_cell.length_a   1.000
_cell.length_b   1.000
_cell.length_c   1.000
_cell.angle_alpha   90.00
_cell.angle_beta   90.00
_cell.angle_gamma   90.00
#
_symmetry.space_group_name_H-M   'P 1'
#
loop_
_entity.id
_entity.type
_entity.pdbx_description
1 polymer ?
#
loop_
_entity_poly.entity_id
_entity_poly.type
_entity_poly.pdbx_seq_one_letter_code
_entity_poly.pdbx_strand_id
1 'polypeptide(L)'
;MKDNILPDFQKYLVANNFSPEKNAPFYALWVSKFLSFCNSVDPVNRKADIAIPQFLSQLQRKQQITDWQFSQAETAIKVYIYHYLKGDGSSIIPEPSHNKQNNTFDLKDIISKTREIIRIKHYSYSTERTYVDWIKRFFKYMIEIKGKDLSLSTPDSFDMKDYLSYLAIKKNVSSSTQNQAFNALLFLYRHILDIEVKGLEKTVRAKRGLKLPVVLTVKEVEKIFQIVKGTHLLFIQLLYGSGLRLMELARLRIQDIDFEMNNIAVSDGKGNNDRYTIFPNYVKSHIEDHFKKVKELHGKDLKDGYGEVYLPDALERKHSNAGKE
;
A
#
# COMPACT_ATOMS: atom_id res chain seq x y z
N MET A 1 5.81 0.69 33.01
CA MET A 1 6.50 -0.36 32.21
C MET A 1 5.83 -1.75 32.30
N LYS A 2 5.11 -2.10 33.38
CA LYS A 2 4.43 -3.41 33.49
C LYS A 2 3.09 -3.49 32.74
N ASP A 3 2.43 -2.35 32.54
CA ASP A 3 1.06 -2.29 32.00
C ASP A 3 0.94 -2.61 30.50
N ASN A 4 2.07 -2.66 29.77
CA ASN A 4 2.06 -2.88 28.31
C ASN A 4 2.57 -4.28 27.89
N ILE A 5 2.72 -5.21 28.83
CA ILE A 5 3.19 -6.58 28.57
C ILE A 5 1.98 -7.49 28.38
N LEU A 6 1.81 -8.09 27.19
CA LEU A 6 0.68 -8.98 26.87
C LEU A 6 -0.71 -8.37 27.22
N PRO A 7 -1.08 -7.22 26.62
CA PRO A 7 -2.30 -6.49 27.00
C PRO A 7 -3.59 -7.31 26.81
N ASP A 8 -3.65 -8.18 25.80
CA ASP A 8 -4.83 -9.02 25.55
C ASP A 8 -4.97 -10.14 26.60
N PHE A 9 -3.86 -10.69 27.07
CA PHE A 9 -3.86 -11.64 28.17
C PHE A 9 -4.27 -10.98 29.49
N GLN A 10 -3.81 -9.75 29.76
CA GLN A 10 -4.24 -9.01 30.95
C GLN A 10 -5.76 -8.76 30.94
N LYS A 11 -6.32 -8.34 29.79
CA LYS A 11 -7.77 -8.18 29.61
C LYS A 11 -8.52 -9.49 29.82
N TYR A 12 -7.98 -10.60 29.30
CA TYR A 12 -8.57 -11.93 29.48
C TYR A 12 -8.62 -12.37 30.95
N LEU A 13 -7.55 -12.13 31.71
CA LEU A 13 -7.47 -12.49 33.14
C LEU A 13 -8.55 -11.79 33.97
N VAL A 14 -8.76 -10.50 33.70
CA VAL A 14 -9.79 -9.70 34.39
C VAL A 14 -11.19 -10.11 33.94
N ALA A 15 -11.40 -10.30 32.64
CA ALA A 15 -12.71 -10.67 32.09
C ALA A 15 -13.22 -12.05 32.55
N ASN A 16 -12.31 -12.99 32.85
CA ASN A 16 -12.65 -14.36 33.27
C ASN A 16 -12.39 -14.62 34.76
N ASN A 17 -12.20 -13.57 35.58
CA ASN A 17 -11.98 -13.66 37.03
C ASN A 17 -10.78 -14.53 37.47
N PHE A 18 -9.75 -14.69 36.62
CA PHE A 18 -8.52 -15.40 36.98
C PHE A 18 -7.58 -14.57 37.87
N SER A 19 -7.68 -13.24 37.81
CA SER A 19 -6.88 -12.33 38.63
C SER A 19 -7.54 -10.96 38.76
N PRO A 20 -7.51 -10.30 39.94
CA PRO A 20 -7.90 -8.90 40.08
C PRO A 20 -7.09 -7.98 39.16
N GLU A 21 -7.69 -6.86 38.73
CA GLU A 21 -7.05 -5.89 37.82
C GLU A 21 -5.66 -5.43 38.29
N LYS A 22 -5.49 -5.22 39.60
CA LYS A 22 -4.21 -4.83 40.22
C LYS A 22 -3.10 -5.89 40.04
N ASN A 23 -3.46 -7.15 39.88
CA ASN A 23 -2.54 -8.28 39.83
C ASN A 23 -2.30 -8.81 38.40
N ALA A 24 -3.16 -8.47 37.43
CA ALA A 24 -3.05 -8.91 36.04
C ALA A 24 -1.69 -8.57 35.37
N PRO A 25 -1.07 -7.40 35.58
CA PRO A 25 0.25 -7.10 35.02
C PRO A 25 1.37 -8.02 35.52
N PHE A 26 1.25 -8.54 36.75
CA PHE A 26 2.25 -9.45 37.32
C PHE A 26 2.15 -10.86 36.72
N TYR A 27 0.94 -11.32 36.44
CA TYR A 27 0.70 -12.57 35.72
C TYR A 27 1.26 -12.48 34.30
N ALA A 28 1.00 -11.38 33.59
CA ALA A 28 1.56 -11.14 32.26
C ALA A 28 3.10 -11.08 32.26
N LEU A 29 3.70 -10.50 33.31
CA LEU A 29 5.16 -10.46 33.46
C LEU A 29 5.77 -11.87 33.61
N TRP A 30 5.13 -12.76 34.38
CA TRP A 30 5.60 -14.14 34.53
C TRP A 30 5.53 -14.91 33.22
N VAL A 31 4.43 -14.77 32.48
CA VAL A 31 4.27 -15.37 31.16
C VAL A 31 5.29 -14.82 30.17
N SER A 32 5.54 -13.51 30.18
CA SER A 32 6.56 -12.90 29.31
C SER A 32 7.95 -13.47 29.58
N LYS A 33 8.36 -13.63 30.85
CA LYS A 33 9.63 -14.27 31.22
C LYS A 33 9.70 -15.73 30.76
N PHE A 34 8.59 -16.45 30.88
CA PHE A 34 8.49 -17.83 30.43
C PHE A 34 8.59 -17.97 28.90
N LEU A 35 7.97 -17.07 28.14
CA LEU A 35 8.09 -17.04 26.68
C LEU A 35 9.51 -16.69 26.24
N SER A 36 10.17 -15.74 26.91
CA SER A 36 11.59 -15.45 26.67
C SER A 36 12.48 -16.65 26.96
N PHE A 37 12.19 -17.41 28.02
CA PHE A 37 12.86 -18.68 28.30
C PHE A 37 12.64 -19.69 27.16
N CYS A 38 11.41 -19.93 26.72
CA CYS A 38 11.12 -20.87 25.64
C CYS A 38 11.79 -20.52 24.30
N ASN A 39 11.99 -19.22 24.02
CA ASN A 39 12.75 -18.77 22.85
C ASN A 39 14.25 -19.08 22.92
N SER A 40 14.79 -19.26 24.13
CA SER A 40 16.20 -19.61 24.36
C SER A 40 16.48 -21.11 24.39
N VAL A 41 15.43 -21.95 24.36
CA VAL A 41 15.53 -23.42 24.41
C VAL A 41 15.24 -24.01 23.01
N ASP A 42 15.91 -25.13 22.70
CA ASP A 42 15.73 -25.88 21.46
C ASP A 42 14.25 -26.21 21.16
N PRO A 43 13.82 -26.15 19.88
CA PRO A 43 12.42 -26.34 19.47
C PRO A 43 11.78 -27.64 19.96
N VAL A 44 12.56 -28.70 20.13
CA VAL A 44 12.10 -30.02 20.59
C VAL A 44 11.63 -29.99 22.06
N ASN A 45 12.17 -29.08 22.86
CA ASN A 45 11.90 -28.96 24.30
C ASN A 45 10.82 -27.89 24.61
N ARG A 46 10.12 -27.37 23.60
CA ARG A 46 9.09 -26.32 23.74
C ARG A 46 7.68 -26.85 24.00
N LYS A 47 7.53 -28.10 24.44
CA LYS A 47 6.22 -28.63 24.87
C LYS A 47 5.97 -28.28 26.34
N ALA A 48 4.72 -27.98 26.70
CA ALA A 48 4.38 -27.42 28.01
C ALA A 48 4.74 -28.35 29.18
N ASP A 49 4.59 -29.65 28.98
CA ASP A 49 4.97 -30.73 29.91
C ASP A 49 6.47 -30.75 30.25
N ILE A 50 7.32 -30.29 29.33
CA ILE A 50 8.78 -30.24 29.50
C ILE A 50 9.24 -28.83 29.93
N ALA A 51 8.72 -27.78 29.31
CA ALA A 51 9.20 -26.41 29.48
C ALA A 51 8.78 -25.80 30.83
N ILE A 52 7.57 -26.11 31.34
CA ILE A 52 7.09 -25.57 32.62
C ILE A 52 7.98 -26.03 33.79
N PRO A 53 8.25 -27.34 33.98
CA PRO A 53 9.12 -27.79 35.08
C PRO A 53 10.55 -27.26 34.97
N GLN A 54 11.10 -27.13 33.76
CA GLN A 54 12.44 -26.59 33.54
C GLN A 54 12.53 -25.11 33.93
N PHE A 55 11.54 -24.30 33.52
CA PHE A 55 11.48 -22.89 33.87
C PHE A 55 11.31 -22.68 35.38
N LEU A 56 10.42 -23.43 36.02
CA LEU A 56 10.19 -23.36 37.47
C LEU A 56 11.44 -23.80 38.25
N SER A 57 12.15 -24.84 37.80
CA SER A 57 13.43 -25.26 38.39
C SER A 57 14.52 -24.18 38.24
N GLN A 58 14.56 -23.47 37.11
CA GLN A 58 15.49 -22.36 36.89
C GLN A 58 15.15 -21.15 37.77
N LEU A 59 13.86 -20.87 37.98
CA LEU A 59 13.38 -19.84 38.88
C LEU A 59 13.77 -20.16 40.34
N GLN A 60 13.60 -21.41 40.77
CA GLN A 60 13.92 -21.84 42.14
C GLN A 60 15.42 -21.81 42.45
N ARG A 61 16.29 -22.01 41.44
CA ARG A 61 17.76 -21.89 41.59
C ARG A 61 18.22 -20.44 41.77
N LYS A 62 17.45 -19.45 41.32
CA LYS A 62 17.74 -18.03 41.58
C LYS A 62 17.26 -17.71 43.00
N GLN A 63 18.17 -17.60 43.96
CA GLN A 63 17.95 -17.42 45.41
C GLN A 63 17.20 -16.12 45.84
N GLN A 64 16.25 -15.60 45.04
CA GLN A 64 15.56 -14.32 45.28
C GLN A 64 14.03 -14.38 45.04
N ILE A 65 13.43 -15.57 45.05
CA ILE A 65 11.97 -15.72 44.82
C ILE A 65 11.31 -16.31 46.08
N THR A 66 10.23 -15.67 46.50
CA THR A 66 9.40 -16.13 47.64
C THR A 66 8.37 -17.17 47.19
N ASP A 67 7.90 -18.02 48.12
CA ASP A 67 6.96 -19.12 47.80
C ASP A 67 5.69 -18.64 47.08
N TRP A 68 5.12 -17.50 47.50
CA TRP A 68 3.92 -16.96 46.86
C TRP A 68 4.19 -16.48 45.41
N GLN A 69 5.41 -15.98 45.12
CA GLN A 69 5.79 -15.59 43.76
C GLN A 69 6.01 -16.80 42.85
N PHE A 70 6.51 -17.90 43.42
CA PHE A 70 6.63 -19.18 42.71
C PHE A 70 5.25 -19.71 42.34
N SER A 71 4.31 -19.76 43.28
CA SER A 71 2.92 -20.18 43.02
C SER A 71 2.22 -19.24 42.03
N GLN A 72 2.47 -17.93 42.09
CA GLN A 72 1.93 -16.97 41.13
C GLN A 72 2.46 -17.20 39.72
N ALA A 73 3.76 -17.49 39.58
CA ALA A 73 4.37 -17.78 38.29
C ALA A 73 3.81 -19.07 37.67
N GLU A 74 3.71 -20.15 38.46
CA GLU A 74 3.13 -21.41 38.02
C GLU A 74 1.66 -21.24 37.58
N THR A 75 0.87 -20.56 38.39
CA THR A 75 -0.55 -20.30 38.09
C THR A 75 -0.69 -19.45 36.82
N ALA A 76 0.11 -18.40 36.69
CA ALA A 76 0.07 -17.53 35.50
C ALA A 76 0.37 -18.29 34.21
N ILE A 77 1.37 -19.18 34.22
CA ILE A 77 1.76 -19.97 33.05
C ILE A 77 0.69 -21.02 32.70
N LYS A 78 0.12 -21.71 33.69
CA LYS A 78 -0.97 -22.67 33.47
C LYS A 78 -2.22 -21.99 32.92
N VAL A 79 -2.62 -20.85 33.49
CA VAL A 79 -3.76 -20.07 32.98
C VAL A 79 -3.50 -19.61 31.55
N TYR A 80 -2.28 -19.20 31.23
CA TYR A 80 -1.91 -18.81 29.88
C TYR A 80 -2.05 -19.97 28.88
N ILE A 81 -1.44 -21.13 29.15
CA ILE A 81 -1.39 -22.24 28.20
C ILE A 81 -2.76 -22.93 28.07
N TYR A 82 -3.37 -23.29 29.20
CA TYR A 82 -4.55 -24.15 29.17
C TYR A 82 -5.86 -23.37 29.01
N HIS A 83 -5.91 -22.13 29.50
CA HIS A 83 -7.16 -21.34 29.46
C HIS A 83 -7.13 -20.25 28.39
N TYR A 84 -6.03 -19.50 28.27
CA TYR A 84 -5.94 -18.42 27.28
C TYR A 84 -5.64 -18.93 25.86
N LEU A 85 -4.70 -19.88 25.70
CA LEU A 85 -4.41 -20.48 24.38
C LEU A 85 -5.37 -21.62 24.00
N LYS A 86 -6.17 -22.13 24.94
CA LYS A 86 -7.08 -23.28 24.76
C LYS A 86 -6.39 -24.53 24.15
N GLY A 87 -5.10 -24.71 24.42
CA GLY A 87 -4.32 -25.85 23.92
C GLY A 87 -4.28 -27.01 24.91
N ASP A 88 -3.92 -28.20 24.41
CA ASP A 88 -3.61 -29.42 25.19
C ASP A 88 -2.19 -29.42 25.79
N GLY A 89 -1.46 -28.31 25.67
CA GLY A 89 -0.05 -28.18 26.08
C GLY A 89 0.97 -28.41 24.96
N SER A 90 0.51 -28.71 23.74
CA SER A 90 1.38 -28.89 22.57
C SER A 90 1.99 -27.59 22.02
N SER A 91 1.32 -26.45 22.19
CA SER A 91 1.81 -25.13 21.77
C SER A 91 1.89 -24.14 22.95
N ILE A 92 3.07 -23.55 23.15
CA ILE A 92 3.36 -22.58 24.22
C ILE A 92 3.26 -21.12 23.73
N ILE A 93 3.28 -20.93 22.41
CA ILE A 93 3.16 -19.62 21.78
C ILE A 93 1.71 -19.49 21.32
N PRO A 94 1.06 -18.33 21.52
CA PRO A 94 -0.23 -18.06 20.91
C PRO A 94 -0.08 -18.25 19.41
N GLU A 95 -0.78 -19.25 18.86
CA GLU A 95 -1.08 -19.19 17.45
C GLU A 95 -1.74 -17.83 17.20
N PRO A 96 -1.31 -17.08 16.17
CA PRO A 96 -1.79 -15.74 15.93
C PRO A 96 -3.32 -15.76 15.92
N SER A 97 -3.89 -15.19 16.99
CA SER A 97 -5.30 -15.08 17.32
C SER A 97 -6.26 -15.57 16.23
N HIS A 98 -6.79 -16.79 16.43
CA HIS A 98 -8.09 -17.19 15.88
C HIS A 98 -9.20 -16.33 16.53
N ASN A 99 -9.26 -15.06 16.14
CA ASN A 99 -10.52 -14.37 16.02
C ASN A 99 -11.22 -15.03 14.82
N LYS A 100 -11.97 -16.12 15.06
CA LYS A 100 -13.00 -16.59 14.14
C LYS A 100 -14.16 -15.58 14.14
N GLN A 101 -13.89 -14.36 13.72
CA GLN A 101 -14.79 -13.76 12.74
C GLN A 101 -14.42 -14.42 11.42
N ASN A 102 -15.41 -14.86 10.65
CA ASN A 102 -15.22 -15.30 9.29
C ASN A 102 -14.71 -14.14 8.41
N ASN A 103 -13.46 -13.71 8.60
CA ASN A 103 -12.72 -12.97 7.59
C ASN A 103 -12.02 -14.02 6.73
N THR A 104 -12.81 -14.68 5.87
CA THR A 104 -12.25 -15.16 4.62
C THR A 104 -11.43 -14.03 4.04
N PHE A 105 -10.15 -14.28 3.76
CA PHE A 105 -9.23 -13.33 3.16
C PHE A 105 -9.67 -13.07 1.71
N ASP A 106 -10.73 -12.28 1.56
CA ASP A 106 -11.35 -12.01 0.29
C ASP A 106 -10.54 -10.94 -0.43
N LEU A 107 -9.92 -11.34 -1.54
CA LEU A 107 -9.19 -10.42 -2.42
C LEU A 107 -10.07 -9.24 -2.83
N LYS A 108 -11.39 -9.41 -2.95
CA LYS A 108 -12.31 -8.30 -3.26
C LYS A 108 -12.36 -7.27 -2.14
N ASP A 109 -12.42 -7.70 -0.88
CA ASP A 109 -12.40 -6.80 0.28
C ASP A 109 -11.07 -6.04 0.36
N ILE A 110 -9.94 -6.72 0.19
CA ILE A 110 -8.61 -6.08 0.16
C ILE A 110 -8.52 -5.03 -0.94
N ILE A 111 -9.01 -5.34 -2.13
CA ILE A 111 -9.03 -4.39 -3.25
C ILE A 111 -9.94 -3.20 -2.91
N SER A 112 -11.11 -3.45 -2.32
CA SER A 112 -12.05 -2.39 -1.93
C SER A 112 -11.42 -1.44 -0.92
N LYS A 113 -10.87 -1.97 0.17
CA LYS A 113 -10.15 -1.21 1.22
C LYS A 113 -8.94 -0.47 0.65
N THR A 114 -8.21 -1.08 -0.28
CA THR A 114 -7.09 -0.44 -0.97
C THR A 114 -7.56 0.81 -1.72
N ARG A 115 -8.65 0.71 -2.49
CA ARG A 115 -9.20 1.86 -3.23
C ARG A 115 -9.66 2.95 -2.29
N GLU A 116 -10.38 2.58 -1.23
CA GLU A 116 -10.87 3.51 -0.22
C GLU A 116 -9.72 4.31 0.40
N ILE A 117 -8.70 3.64 0.92
CA ILE A 117 -7.59 4.31 1.60
C ILE A 117 -6.74 5.14 0.62
N ILE A 118 -6.55 4.69 -0.61
CA ILE A 118 -5.86 5.47 -1.65
C ILE A 118 -6.62 6.77 -1.94
N ARG A 119 -7.95 6.72 -2.04
CA ARG A 119 -8.81 7.89 -2.29
C ARG A 119 -8.84 8.83 -1.09
N ILE A 120 -8.97 8.32 0.13
CA ILE A 120 -8.89 9.11 1.37
C ILE A 120 -7.55 9.84 1.49
N LYS A 121 -6.47 9.20 1.05
CA LYS A 121 -5.13 9.80 1.01
C LYS A 121 -4.90 10.72 -0.20
N HIS A 122 -5.94 10.99 -1.00
CA HIS A 122 -5.88 11.82 -2.20
C HIS A 122 -4.78 11.42 -3.19
N TYR A 123 -4.49 10.12 -3.29
CA TYR A 123 -3.58 9.62 -4.31
C TYR A 123 -4.25 9.65 -5.68
N SER A 124 -3.45 9.82 -6.72
CA SER A 124 -3.97 9.85 -8.09
C SER A 124 -4.63 8.52 -8.47
N TYR A 125 -5.65 8.58 -9.33
CA TYR A 125 -6.31 7.38 -9.84
C TYR A 125 -5.35 6.42 -10.58
N SER A 126 -4.28 6.94 -11.20
CA SER A 126 -3.25 6.08 -11.80
C SER A 126 -2.50 5.29 -10.74
N THR A 127 -2.21 5.90 -9.58
CA THR A 127 -1.65 5.18 -8.41
C THR A 127 -2.60 4.10 -7.92
N GLU A 128 -3.90 4.38 -7.81
CA GLU A 128 -4.92 3.38 -7.47
C GLU A 128 -4.83 2.16 -8.39
N ARG A 129 -4.89 2.40 -9.71
CA ARG A 129 -4.84 1.32 -10.71
C ARG A 129 -3.54 0.52 -10.62
N THR A 130 -2.40 1.19 -10.51
CA THR A 130 -1.09 0.54 -10.41
C THR A 130 -0.99 -0.30 -9.14
N TYR A 131 -1.43 0.22 -7.99
CA TYR A 131 -1.30 -0.49 -6.72
C TYR A 131 -2.23 -1.69 -6.68
N VAL A 132 -3.49 -1.52 -7.09
CA VAL A 132 -4.46 -2.64 -7.18
C VAL A 132 -3.95 -3.74 -8.12
N ASP A 133 -3.37 -3.38 -9.26
CA ASP A 133 -2.80 -4.37 -10.19
C ASP A 133 -1.63 -5.14 -9.56
N TRP A 134 -0.70 -4.46 -8.90
CA TRP A 134 0.42 -5.11 -8.21
C TRP A 134 -0.03 -6.01 -7.06
N ILE A 135 -1.04 -5.58 -6.30
CA ILE A 135 -1.64 -6.38 -5.23
C ILE A 135 -2.27 -7.65 -5.80
N LYS A 136 -3.05 -7.55 -6.89
CA LYS A 136 -3.62 -8.73 -7.58
C LYS A 136 -2.53 -9.70 -8.04
N ARG A 137 -1.45 -9.19 -8.65
CA ARG A 137 -0.33 -10.03 -9.12
C ARG A 137 0.39 -10.72 -7.96
N PHE A 138 0.54 -10.05 -6.84
CA PHE A 138 1.12 -10.64 -5.62
C PHE A 138 0.26 -11.77 -5.09
N PHE A 139 -1.04 -11.57 -4.93
CA PHE A 139 -1.94 -12.64 -4.48
C PHE A 139 -2.03 -13.80 -5.47
N LYS A 140 -2.02 -13.51 -6.78
CA LYS A 140 -1.93 -14.54 -7.81
C LYS A 140 -0.66 -15.39 -7.64
N TYR A 141 0.49 -14.76 -7.39
CA TYR A 141 1.73 -15.46 -7.12
C TYR A 141 1.65 -16.34 -5.86
N MET A 142 1.05 -15.82 -4.78
CA MET A 142 0.88 -16.56 -3.53
C MET A 142 0.05 -17.84 -3.71
N ILE A 143 -1.04 -17.76 -4.48
CA ILE A 143 -1.90 -18.89 -4.76
C ILE A 143 -1.21 -19.87 -5.73
N GLU A 144 -0.81 -19.39 -6.90
CA GLU A 144 -0.41 -20.26 -8.01
C GLU A 144 1.02 -20.79 -7.90
N ILE A 145 1.93 -20.03 -7.30
CA ILE A 145 3.37 -20.38 -7.24
C ILE A 145 3.74 -20.91 -5.87
N LYS A 146 3.24 -20.29 -4.79
CA LYS A 146 3.55 -20.72 -3.42
C LYS A 146 2.57 -21.79 -2.91
N GLY A 147 1.43 -21.99 -3.58
CA GLY A 147 0.39 -22.91 -3.14
C GLY A 147 -0.22 -22.53 -1.79
N LYS A 148 -0.17 -21.25 -1.41
CA LYS A 148 -0.71 -20.78 -0.13
C LYS A 148 -2.22 -20.65 -0.22
N ASP A 149 -2.91 -21.26 0.74
CA ASP A 149 -4.33 -21.03 0.97
C ASP A 149 -4.52 -19.73 1.76
N LEU A 150 -4.98 -18.70 1.05
CA LEU A 150 -5.26 -17.40 1.64
C LEU A 150 -6.41 -17.43 2.64
N SER A 151 -7.28 -18.44 2.62
CA SER A 151 -8.34 -18.59 3.63
C SER A 151 -7.81 -19.02 5.00
N LEU A 152 -6.57 -19.54 5.05
CA LEU A 152 -5.95 -20.08 6.25
C LEU A 152 -4.77 -19.25 6.75
N SER A 153 -4.21 -18.35 5.94
CA SER A 153 -3.01 -17.60 6.31
C SER A 153 -2.92 -16.23 5.64
N THR A 154 -2.65 -15.21 6.46
CA THR A 154 -2.35 -13.84 5.98
C THR A 154 -0.90 -13.75 5.51
N PRO A 155 -0.61 -13.06 4.38
CA PRO A 155 0.77 -12.88 3.93
C PRO A 155 1.65 -12.16 4.95
N ASP A 156 2.89 -12.62 5.11
CA ASP A 156 3.87 -12.05 6.04
C ASP A 156 5.00 -11.28 5.33
N SER A 157 5.89 -10.65 6.10
CA SER A 157 7.01 -9.89 5.53
C SER A 157 7.96 -10.73 4.66
N PHE A 158 8.01 -12.05 4.86
CA PHE A 158 8.83 -12.96 4.07
C PHE A 158 8.20 -13.18 2.69
N ASP A 159 6.87 -13.32 2.62
CA ASP A 159 6.14 -13.44 1.36
C ASP A 159 6.35 -12.22 0.45
N MET A 160 6.33 -11.01 1.01
CA MET A 160 6.65 -9.79 0.28
C MET A 160 8.07 -9.84 -0.31
N LYS A 161 9.07 -10.22 0.50
CA LYS A 161 10.48 -10.31 0.06
C LYS A 161 10.69 -11.37 -1.02
N ASP A 162 10.01 -12.51 -0.87
CA ASP A 162 10.10 -13.62 -1.81
C ASP A 162 9.48 -13.26 -3.16
N TYR A 163 8.29 -12.63 -3.16
CA TYR A 163 7.69 -12.16 -4.40
C TYR A 163 8.56 -11.10 -5.12
N LEU A 164 9.16 -10.18 -4.38
CA LEU A 164 10.04 -9.17 -4.97
C LEU A 164 11.34 -9.80 -5.52
N SER A 165 11.85 -10.84 -4.87
CA SER A 165 12.95 -11.67 -5.40
C SER A 165 12.54 -12.45 -6.64
N TYR A 166 11.33 -13.00 -6.67
CA TYR A 166 10.76 -13.66 -7.85
C TYR A 166 10.66 -12.71 -9.04
N LEU A 167 10.20 -11.47 -8.83
CA LEU A 167 10.15 -10.46 -9.89
C LEU A 167 11.55 -10.14 -10.45
N ALA A 168 12.54 -9.98 -9.57
CA ALA A 168 13.90 -9.66 -9.98
C ALA A 168 14.62 -10.83 -10.67
N ILE A 169 14.54 -12.04 -10.11
CA ILE A 169 15.37 -13.18 -10.53
C ILE A 169 14.65 -14.02 -11.59
N LYS A 170 13.36 -14.30 -11.42
CA LYS A 170 12.61 -15.19 -12.31
C LYS A 170 11.92 -14.44 -13.45
N LYS A 171 11.35 -13.28 -13.16
CA LYS A 171 10.72 -12.43 -14.20
C LYS A 171 11.66 -11.43 -14.84
N ASN A 172 12.86 -11.26 -14.30
CA ASN A 172 13.90 -10.35 -14.80
C ASN A 172 13.36 -8.94 -15.09
N VAL A 173 12.51 -8.42 -14.19
CA VAL A 173 11.89 -7.10 -14.40
C VAL A 173 12.89 -5.97 -14.16
N SER A 174 12.65 -4.81 -14.79
CA SER A 174 13.48 -3.63 -14.55
C SER A 174 13.42 -3.16 -13.09
N SER A 175 14.47 -2.48 -12.61
CA SER A 175 14.48 -1.86 -11.27
C SER A 175 13.29 -0.92 -11.04
N SER A 176 12.83 -0.22 -12.08
CA SER A 176 11.68 0.68 -11.98
C SER A 176 10.38 -0.11 -11.74
N THR A 177 10.22 -1.24 -12.43
CA THR A 177 9.07 -2.13 -12.28
C THR A 177 9.06 -2.76 -10.88
N GLN A 178 10.20 -3.28 -10.42
CA GLN A 178 10.33 -3.83 -9.06
C GLN A 178 10.03 -2.78 -7.99
N ASN A 179 10.49 -1.54 -8.15
CA ASN A 179 10.21 -0.46 -7.21
C ASN A 179 8.72 -0.07 -7.18
N GLN A 180 8.00 -0.14 -8.31
CA GLN A 180 6.54 0.05 -8.30
C GLN A 180 5.83 -1.05 -7.52
N ALA A 181 6.21 -2.32 -7.74
CA ALA A 181 5.68 -3.45 -6.98
C ALA A 181 5.98 -3.30 -5.48
N PHE A 182 7.23 -2.96 -5.13
CA PHE A 182 7.64 -2.72 -3.75
C PHE A 182 6.78 -1.66 -3.06
N ASN A 183 6.55 -0.50 -3.70
CA ASN A 183 5.75 0.56 -3.11
C ASN A 183 4.27 0.15 -2.93
N ALA A 184 3.69 -0.54 -3.90
CA ALA A 184 2.32 -1.05 -3.79
C ALA A 184 2.17 -2.07 -2.66
N LEU A 185 3.15 -2.96 -2.47
CA LEU A 185 3.15 -3.95 -1.40
C LEU A 185 3.43 -3.30 -0.05
N LEU A 186 4.36 -2.34 0.02
CA LEU A 186 4.59 -1.60 1.25
C LEU A 186 3.32 -0.88 1.71
N PHE A 187 2.55 -0.32 0.78
CA PHE A 187 1.24 0.26 1.04
C PHE A 187 0.24 -0.78 1.54
N LEU A 188 0.12 -1.93 0.86
CA LEU A 188 -0.73 -3.05 1.29
C LEU A 188 -0.44 -3.46 2.73
N TYR A 189 0.83 -3.74 3.05
CA TYR A 189 1.23 -4.22 4.36
C TYR A 189 0.97 -3.19 5.46
N ARG A 190 1.33 -1.92 5.23
CA ARG A 190 1.20 -0.87 6.24
C ARG A 190 -0.23 -0.39 6.47
N HIS A 191 -1.05 -0.35 5.42
CA HIS A 191 -2.35 0.34 5.49
C HIS A 191 -3.55 -0.59 5.41
N ILE A 192 -3.38 -1.80 4.87
CA ILE A 192 -4.48 -2.77 4.72
C ILE A 192 -4.31 -3.93 5.69
N LEU A 193 -3.09 -4.46 5.81
CA LEU A 193 -2.79 -5.61 6.67
C LEU A 193 -2.34 -5.22 8.08
N ASP A 194 -2.00 -3.95 8.30
CA ASP A 194 -1.44 -3.43 9.55
C ASP A 194 -0.19 -4.19 10.04
N ILE A 195 0.64 -4.64 9.09
CA ILE A 195 1.89 -5.36 9.34
C ILE A 195 3.07 -4.40 9.17
N GLU A 196 3.82 -4.19 10.25
CA GLU A 196 5.04 -3.39 10.22
C GLU A 196 6.19 -4.18 9.55
N VAL A 197 6.59 -3.75 8.35
CA VAL A 197 7.68 -4.40 7.62
C VAL A 197 9.03 -3.76 7.96
N LYS A 198 9.79 -4.39 8.88
CA LYS A 198 11.12 -3.92 9.30
C LYS A 198 12.24 -4.39 8.35
N GLY A 199 13.29 -3.56 8.22
CA GLY A 199 14.53 -3.93 7.52
C GLY A 199 14.48 -3.91 5.98
N LEU A 200 13.51 -3.20 5.39
CA LEU A 200 13.33 -3.13 3.92
C LEU A 200 14.27 -2.16 3.20
N GLU A 201 14.86 -1.20 3.91
CA GLU A 201 15.54 -0.03 3.33
C GLU A 201 16.77 -0.38 2.50
N LYS A 202 17.45 -1.49 2.81
CA LYS A 202 18.71 -1.88 2.17
C LYS A 202 18.62 -3.13 1.29
N THR A 203 17.62 -3.99 1.48
CA THR A 203 17.62 -5.35 0.93
C THR A 203 16.76 -5.55 -0.30
N VAL A 204 15.71 -4.74 -0.48
CA VAL A 204 14.67 -5.02 -1.51
C VAL A 204 14.52 -3.89 -2.53
N ARG A 205 14.93 -2.66 -2.21
CA ARG A 205 14.79 -1.54 -3.13
C ARG A 205 15.82 -1.64 -4.26
N ALA A 206 15.34 -1.80 -5.48
CA ALA A 206 16.19 -1.92 -6.65
C ALA A 206 16.87 -0.59 -6.96
N LYS A 207 18.20 -0.58 -7.02
CA LYS A 207 18.96 0.59 -7.48
C LYS A 207 18.61 0.84 -8.95
N ARG A 208 18.17 2.05 -9.27
CA ARG A 208 17.96 2.49 -10.64
C ARG A 208 19.24 3.18 -11.11
N GLY A 209 19.87 2.66 -12.16
CA GLY A 209 20.95 3.37 -12.84
C GLY A 209 20.45 4.70 -13.41
N LEU A 210 21.27 5.75 -13.31
CA LEU A 210 20.99 7.03 -13.96
C LEU A 210 21.10 6.82 -15.48
N LYS A 211 19.97 6.92 -16.19
CA LYS A 211 19.98 6.96 -17.65
C LYS A 211 20.00 8.41 -18.09
N LEU A 212 20.96 8.77 -18.95
CA LEU A 212 20.97 10.08 -19.58
C LEU A 212 19.74 10.21 -20.48
N PRO A 213 19.03 11.35 -20.45
CA PRO A 213 17.96 11.63 -21.40
C PRO A 213 18.51 11.61 -22.82
N VAL A 214 17.86 10.90 -23.72
CA VAL A 214 18.11 10.99 -25.16
C VAL A 214 17.19 12.09 -25.69
N VAL A 215 17.75 13.08 -26.36
CA VAL A 215 17.02 14.21 -26.94
C VAL A 215 17.14 14.16 -28.46
N LEU A 216 16.08 14.58 -29.15
CA LEU A 216 16.07 14.72 -30.59
C LEU A 216 16.75 16.04 -31.00
N THR A 217 17.46 16.01 -32.11
CA THR A 217 17.95 17.20 -32.78
C THR A 217 16.80 17.95 -33.46
N VAL A 218 16.98 19.25 -33.71
CA VAL A 218 15.98 20.07 -34.43
C VAL A 218 15.61 19.45 -35.78
N LYS A 219 16.61 18.94 -36.54
CA LYS A 219 16.39 18.28 -37.83
C LYS A 219 15.55 17.00 -37.74
N GLU A 220 15.69 16.24 -36.66
CA GLU A 220 14.85 15.04 -36.44
C GLU A 220 13.42 15.43 -36.10
N VAL A 221 13.22 16.49 -35.31
CA VAL A 221 11.88 17.03 -35.02
C VAL A 221 11.20 17.54 -36.30
N GLU A 222 11.93 18.26 -37.15
CA GLU A 222 11.41 18.71 -38.46
C GLU A 222 10.95 17.54 -39.33
N LYS A 223 11.73 16.45 -39.38
CA LYS A 223 11.34 15.23 -40.11
C LYS A 223 10.05 14.62 -39.55
N ILE A 224 9.87 14.62 -38.23
CA ILE A 224 8.64 14.14 -37.60
C ILE A 224 7.46 15.01 -38.02
N PHE A 225 7.61 16.34 -38.00
CA PHE A 225 6.54 17.27 -38.39
C PHE A 225 6.12 17.14 -39.85
N GLN A 226 7.01 16.70 -40.74
CA GLN A 226 6.68 16.46 -42.15
C GLN A 226 5.87 15.18 -42.37
N ILE A 227 6.01 14.18 -41.49
CA ILE A 227 5.36 12.87 -41.65
C ILE A 227 4.01 12.83 -40.93
N VAL A 228 3.93 13.39 -39.72
CA VAL A 228 2.72 13.34 -38.89
C VAL A 228 1.71 14.37 -39.40
N LYS A 229 0.42 14.00 -39.45
CA LYS A 229 -0.67 14.85 -39.97
C LYS A 229 -1.82 14.98 -38.97
N GLY A 230 -2.68 15.96 -39.21
CA GLY A 230 -3.92 16.18 -38.47
C GLY A 230 -3.70 16.50 -36.99
N THR A 231 -4.60 16.02 -36.13
CA THR A 231 -4.58 16.31 -34.68
C THR A 231 -3.30 15.81 -34.00
N HIS A 232 -2.71 14.70 -34.46
CA HIS A 232 -1.45 14.20 -33.91
C HIS A 232 -0.29 15.17 -34.14
N LEU A 233 -0.26 15.86 -35.29
CA LEU A 233 0.77 16.87 -35.55
C LEU A 233 0.65 18.04 -34.57
N LEU A 234 -0.57 18.54 -34.37
CA LEU A 234 -0.86 19.60 -33.39
C LEU A 234 -0.39 19.20 -31.99
N PHE A 235 -0.65 17.96 -31.57
CA PHE A 235 -0.21 17.47 -30.26
C PHE A 235 1.31 17.46 -30.12
N ILE A 236 2.05 16.95 -31.11
CA ILE A 236 3.52 16.91 -31.04
C ILE A 236 4.09 18.33 -31.07
N GLN A 237 3.52 19.23 -31.87
CA GLN A 237 3.93 20.64 -31.92
C GLN A 237 3.71 21.35 -30.58
N LEU A 238 2.59 21.12 -29.90
CA LEU A 238 2.33 21.64 -28.56
C LEU A 238 3.29 21.05 -27.53
N LEU A 239 3.52 19.73 -27.53
CA LEU A 239 4.48 19.11 -26.61
C LEU A 239 5.89 19.70 -26.78
N TYR A 240 6.34 19.86 -28.02
CA TYR A 240 7.65 20.39 -28.34
C TYR A 240 7.78 21.89 -28.04
N GLY A 241 6.84 22.70 -28.52
CA GLY A 241 6.89 24.15 -28.43
C GLY A 241 6.49 24.73 -27.07
N SER A 242 5.63 24.03 -26.33
CA SER A 242 5.14 24.47 -25.01
C SER A 242 5.78 23.71 -23.85
N GLY A 243 6.61 22.69 -24.11
CA GLY A 243 7.23 21.89 -23.04
C GLY A 243 6.23 21.21 -22.10
N LEU A 244 5.01 20.94 -22.59
CA LEU A 244 3.96 20.28 -21.83
C LEU A 244 4.32 18.81 -21.62
N ARG A 245 3.95 18.27 -20.46
CA ARG A 245 3.92 16.82 -20.27
C ARG A 245 2.71 16.25 -20.99
N LEU A 246 2.78 14.98 -21.40
CA LEU A 246 1.69 14.32 -22.12
C LEU A 246 0.33 14.47 -21.42
N MET A 247 0.28 14.28 -20.11
CA MET A 247 -0.97 14.39 -19.35
C MET A 247 -1.42 15.82 -19.11
N GLU A 248 -0.51 16.80 -19.17
CA GLU A 248 -0.87 18.22 -19.09
C GLU A 248 -1.55 18.63 -20.41
N LEU A 249 -0.96 18.24 -21.56
CA LEU A 249 -1.59 18.46 -22.86
C LEU A 249 -2.94 17.74 -22.99
N ALA A 250 -3.03 16.47 -22.56
CA ALA A 250 -4.25 15.69 -22.67
C ALA A 250 -5.40 16.19 -21.79
N ARG A 251 -5.11 17.04 -20.80
CA ARG A 251 -6.10 17.65 -19.89
C ARG A 251 -6.32 19.13 -20.16
N LEU A 252 -5.62 19.69 -21.15
CA LEU A 252 -5.68 21.10 -21.47
C LEU A 252 -7.09 21.51 -21.84
N ARG A 253 -7.59 22.56 -21.20
CA ARG A 253 -8.91 23.14 -21.47
C ARG A 253 -8.76 24.40 -22.30
N ILE A 254 -9.83 24.77 -23.01
CA ILE A 254 -9.83 25.98 -23.86
C ILE A 254 -9.49 27.23 -23.04
N GLN A 255 -10.04 27.35 -21.82
CA GLN A 255 -9.77 28.44 -20.89
C GLN A 255 -8.31 28.56 -20.45
N ASP A 256 -7.52 27.49 -20.59
CA ASP A 256 -6.13 27.46 -20.15
C ASP A 256 -5.21 28.16 -21.18
N ILE A 257 -5.71 28.52 -22.37
CA ILE A 257 -4.92 29.11 -23.45
C ILE A 257 -5.25 30.59 -23.60
N ASP A 258 -4.24 31.43 -23.39
CA ASP A 258 -4.32 32.87 -23.67
C ASP A 258 -3.72 33.16 -25.06
N PHE A 259 -4.60 33.49 -26.00
CA PHE A 259 -4.22 33.80 -27.39
C PHE A 259 -3.56 35.17 -27.54
N GLU A 260 -3.85 36.11 -26.64
CA GLU A 260 -3.28 37.46 -26.69
C GLU A 260 -1.88 37.47 -26.09
N MET A 261 -1.74 36.88 -24.88
CA MET A 261 -0.47 36.81 -24.17
C MET A 261 0.45 35.67 -24.63
N ASN A 262 -0.02 34.80 -25.53
CA ASN A 262 0.73 33.64 -26.03
C ASN A 262 1.24 32.73 -24.92
N ASN A 263 0.38 32.44 -23.95
CA ASN A 263 0.72 31.56 -22.86
C ASN A 263 -0.33 30.46 -22.65
N ILE A 264 0.09 29.39 -22.00
CA ILE A 264 -0.74 28.29 -21.57
C ILE A 264 -0.62 28.19 -20.05
N ALA A 265 -1.73 28.32 -19.34
CA ALA A 265 -1.84 27.99 -17.93
C ALA A 265 -1.83 26.47 -17.77
N VAL A 266 -0.92 25.95 -16.95
CA VAL A 266 -0.83 24.52 -16.65
C VAL A 266 -1.19 24.33 -15.19
N SER A 267 -2.40 23.84 -14.97
CA SER A 267 -2.96 23.52 -13.66
C SER A 267 -2.65 22.07 -13.24
N ASP A 268 -2.69 21.77 -11.94
CA ASP A 268 -2.51 20.41 -11.39
C ASP A 268 -1.14 19.77 -11.76
N GLY A 269 -0.10 20.59 -11.86
CA GLY A 269 1.26 20.11 -12.06
C GLY A 269 1.69 19.15 -10.94
N LYS A 270 2.70 18.30 -11.19
CA LYS A 270 3.24 17.39 -10.15
C LYS A 270 3.60 18.18 -8.89
N GLY A 271 2.92 17.89 -7.78
CA GLY A 271 3.08 18.60 -6.51
C GLY A 271 2.13 19.77 -6.31
N ASN A 272 1.08 19.90 -7.13
CA ASN A 272 0.12 21.00 -7.13
C ASN A 272 0.76 22.36 -7.45
N ASN A 273 1.75 22.36 -8.35
CA ASN A 273 2.46 23.56 -8.78
C ASN A 273 1.95 23.99 -10.15
N ASP A 274 1.12 25.03 -10.12
CA ASP A 274 0.63 25.69 -11.32
C ASP A 274 1.75 26.52 -11.95
N ARG A 275 1.78 26.58 -13.29
CA ARG A 275 2.76 27.38 -14.02
C ARG A 275 2.21 27.84 -15.36
N TYR A 276 2.75 28.94 -15.88
CA TYR A 276 2.56 29.31 -17.27
C TYR A 276 3.65 28.71 -18.15
N THR A 277 3.30 28.36 -19.38
CA THR A 277 4.25 28.01 -20.44
C THR A 277 3.89 28.72 -21.74
N ILE A 278 4.74 28.57 -22.76
CA ILE A 278 4.61 29.27 -24.04
C ILE A 278 3.48 28.63 -24.87
N PHE A 279 2.63 29.45 -25.48
CA PHE A 279 1.74 29.05 -26.56
C PHE A 279 2.37 29.44 -27.92
N PRO A 280 2.86 28.47 -28.73
CA PRO A 280 3.60 28.81 -29.94
C PRO A 280 2.70 29.43 -31.00
N ASN A 281 3.12 30.57 -31.57
CA ASN A 281 2.37 31.26 -32.62
C ASN A 281 2.05 30.37 -33.83
N TYR A 282 2.96 29.45 -34.18
CA TYR A 282 2.80 28.57 -35.34
C TYR A 282 1.59 27.62 -35.23
N VAL A 283 1.15 27.26 -34.01
CA VAL A 283 0.03 26.34 -33.81
C VAL A 283 -1.32 27.05 -33.65
N LYS A 284 -1.36 28.38 -33.63
CA LYS A 284 -2.59 29.16 -33.40
C LYS A 284 -3.72 28.83 -34.37
N SER A 285 -3.46 28.91 -35.67
CA SER A 285 -4.48 28.59 -36.68
C SER A 285 -4.95 27.14 -36.57
N HIS A 286 -4.02 26.21 -36.34
CA HIS A 286 -4.31 24.78 -36.21
C HIS A 286 -5.18 24.48 -34.98
N ILE A 287 -4.94 25.16 -33.86
CA ILE A 287 -5.74 24.97 -32.65
C ILE A 287 -7.12 25.62 -32.76
N GLU A 288 -7.24 26.78 -33.43
CA GLU A 288 -8.54 27.41 -33.71
C GLU A 288 -9.44 26.50 -34.57
N ASP A 289 -8.86 25.89 -35.60
CA ASP A 289 -9.58 24.91 -36.43
C ASP A 289 -9.91 23.63 -35.66
N HIS A 290 -9.04 23.21 -34.74
CA HIS A 290 -9.34 22.11 -33.83
C HIS A 290 -10.51 22.46 -32.89
N PHE A 291 -10.53 23.66 -32.33
CA PHE A 291 -11.61 24.14 -31.45
C PHE A 291 -12.95 24.18 -32.14
N LYS A 292 -13.03 24.63 -33.40
CA LYS A 292 -14.27 24.59 -34.18
C LYS A 292 -14.82 23.16 -34.27
N LYS A 293 -13.96 22.20 -34.62
CA LYS A 293 -14.33 20.78 -34.71
C LYS A 293 -14.77 20.19 -33.37
N VAL A 294 -14.05 20.50 -32.29
CA VAL A 294 -14.40 20.04 -30.95
C VAL A 294 -15.72 20.65 -30.48
N LYS A 295 -15.97 21.93 -30.77
CA LYS A 295 -17.23 22.61 -30.42
C LYS A 295 -18.42 22.03 -31.18
N GLU A 296 -18.25 21.72 -32.46
CA GLU A 296 -19.28 21.03 -33.27
C GLU A 296 -19.57 19.63 -32.72
N LEU A 297 -18.53 18.87 -32.38
CA LEU A 297 -18.66 17.54 -31.77
C LEU A 297 -19.40 17.63 -30.42
N HIS A 298 -18.95 18.52 -29.52
CA HIS A 298 -19.58 18.74 -28.22
C HIS A 298 -21.04 19.15 -28.35
N GLY A 299 -21.35 20.05 -29.28
CA GLY A 299 -22.73 20.47 -29.55
C GLY A 299 -23.61 19.33 -30.10
N LYS A 300 -23.03 18.35 -30.79
CA LYS A 300 -23.73 17.13 -31.20
C LYS A 300 -23.94 16.19 -30.01
N ASP A 301 -22.88 15.95 -29.24
CA ASP A 301 -22.93 15.07 -28.07
C ASP A 301 -23.97 15.55 -27.05
N LEU A 302 -24.03 16.87 -26.78
CA LEU A 302 -25.05 17.47 -25.91
C LEU A 302 -26.48 17.24 -26.41
N LYS A 303 -26.72 17.27 -27.72
CA LYS A 303 -28.05 16.99 -28.31
C LYS A 303 -28.43 15.52 -28.18
N ASP A 304 -27.45 14.63 -28.27
CA ASP A 304 -27.63 13.19 -28.13
C ASP A 304 -27.72 12.75 -26.65
N GLY A 305 -27.66 13.70 -25.69
CA GLY A 305 -27.75 13.44 -24.25
C GLY A 305 -26.41 13.09 -23.58
N TYR A 306 -25.30 13.25 -24.28
CA TYR A 306 -23.93 13.07 -23.80
C TYR A 306 -23.25 14.44 -23.58
N GLY A 307 -21.90 14.49 -23.59
CA GLY A 307 -21.12 15.73 -23.58
C GLY A 307 -20.71 16.25 -22.21
N GLU A 308 -21.12 15.63 -21.11
CA GLU A 308 -20.63 16.02 -19.78
C GLU A 308 -19.16 15.60 -19.58
N VAL A 309 -18.31 16.55 -19.17
CA VAL A 309 -16.90 16.29 -18.81
C VAL A 309 -16.72 16.10 -17.31
N TYR A 310 -15.73 15.29 -16.94
CA TYR A 310 -15.32 15.16 -15.54
C TYR A 310 -14.85 16.51 -14.97
N LEU A 311 -15.46 16.91 -13.86
CA LEU A 311 -15.05 18.06 -13.07
C LEU A 311 -14.27 17.61 -11.83
N PRO A 312 -13.17 18.29 -11.47
CA PRO A 312 -12.38 17.93 -10.30
C PRO A 312 -13.18 18.11 -9.00
N ASP A 313 -12.90 17.23 -8.03
CA ASP A 313 -13.45 17.25 -6.68
C ASP A 313 -14.98 17.36 -6.64
N ALA A 314 -15.50 18.36 -5.94
CA ALA A 314 -16.92 18.64 -5.81
C ALA A 314 -17.34 19.86 -6.65
N LEU A 315 -16.57 20.21 -7.69
CA LEU A 315 -16.84 21.42 -8.49
C LEU A 315 -18.21 21.36 -9.17
N GLU A 316 -18.63 20.16 -9.59
CA GLU A 316 -19.98 19.90 -10.11
C GLU A 316 -21.08 20.26 -9.10
N ARG A 317 -20.86 20.09 -7.79
CA ARG A 317 -21.84 20.49 -6.76
C ARG A 317 -22.01 22.00 -6.68
N LYS A 318 -20.95 22.76 -6.95
CA LYS A 318 -20.97 24.23 -6.93
C LYS A 318 -21.47 24.80 -8.26
N HIS A 319 -21.17 24.12 -9.36
CA HIS A 319 -21.52 24.52 -10.72
C HIS A 319 -22.10 23.32 -11.48
N SER A 320 -23.41 23.09 -11.32
CA SER A 320 -24.11 21.91 -11.84
C SER A 320 -24.06 21.75 -13.35
N ASN A 321 -23.87 22.84 -14.09
CA ASN A 321 -23.80 22.83 -15.55
C ASN A 321 -22.38 22.95 -16.10
N ALA A 322 -21.35 23.15 -15.27
CA ALA A 322 -19.98 23.38 -15.74
C ALA A 322 -19.38 22.17 -16.48
N GLY A 323 -19.97 20.97 -16.34
CA GLY A 323 -19.57 19.81 -17.12
C GLY A 323 -20.04 19.87 -18.57
N LYS A 324 -21.00 20.75 -18.90
CA LYS A 324 -21.59 20.91 -20.24
C LYS A 324 -21.09 22.15 -20.97
N GLU A 325 -20.34 23.01 -20.29
CA GLU A 325 -19.78 24.27 -20.80
C GLU A 325 -18.37 24.05 -21.36
#